data_AF-A0A7J2VVZ6-F1
#
_entry.id   AF-A0A7J2VVZ6-F1
#
_cell.length_a   1.000
_cell.length_b   1.000
_cell.length_c   1.000
_cell.angle_alpha   90.00
_cell.angle_beta   90.00
_cell.angle_gamma   90.00
#
_symmetry.space_group_name_H-M   'P 1'
#
loop_
_entity.id
_entity.type
_entity.pdbx_description
1 polymer ?
#
loop_
_entity_poly.entity_id
_entity_poly.type
_entity_poly.pdbx_seq_one_letter_code
_entity_poly.pdbx_strand_id
1 'polypeptide(L)' 'MFGSYAKLTFTPESDIDLAIVSERDLKFLEKQALKIERKYKIKIRLHFFPKDFKEHKEDPLVKEILRNGIKLIG' A
#
# COMPACT_ATOMS: atom_id res chain seq x y z
N MET A 1 3.29 -3.02 2.59
CA MET A 1 2.18 -2.54 3.44
C MET A 1 2.69 -1.38 4.27
N PHE A 2 1.91 -0.31 4.40
CA PHE A 2 2.25 0.84 5.24
C PHE A 2 0.98 1.29 5.99
N GLY A 3 1.01 2.49 6.60
CA GLY A 3 -0.17 3.04 7.29
C GLY A 3 -0.40 2.42 8.67
N SER A 4 -1.65 2.48 9.13
CA SER A 4 -2.02 2.12 10.51
C SER A 4 -1.79 0.63 10.84
N TYR A 5 -2.02 -0.27 9.88
CA TYR A 5 -1.73 -1.70 10.02
C TYR A 5 -0.23 -1.98 10.21
N ALA A 6 0.64 -1.28 9.47
CA ALA A 6 2.09 -1.44 9.64
C ALA A 6 2.61 -0.85 10.96
N LYS A 7 1.93 0.18 11.49
CA LYS A 7 2.26 0.83 12.77
C LYS A 7 1.59 0.20 13.99
N LEU A 8 0.75 -0.84 13.81
CA LEU A 8 -0.07 -1.45 14.87
C LEU A 8 -1.02 -0.47 15.59
N THR A 9 -1.45 0.58 14.89
CA THR A 9 -2.41 1.59 15.41
C THR A 9 -3.73 1.57 14.63
N PHE A 10 -4.09 0.44 14.03
CA PHE A 10 -5.30 0.31 13.23
C PHE A 10 -6.54 0.19 14.11
N THR A 11 -7.67 0.65 13.58
CA THR A 11 -9.02 0.46 14.11
C THR A 11 -9.80 -0.50 13.19
N PRO A 12 -10.98 -1.02 13.62
CA PRO A 12 -11.81 -1.86 12.76
C PRO A 12 -12.23 -1.20 11.43
N GLU A 13 -12.24 0.13 11.36
CA GLU A 13 -12.61 0.91 10.17
C GLU A 13 -11.41 1.29 9.29
N SER A 14 -10.20 0.95 9.71
CA SER A 14 -8.98 1.31 9.00
C SER A 14 -8.84 0.58 7.67
N ASP A 15 -8.34 1.31 6.66
CA ASP A 15 -7.95 0.74 5.38
C ASP A 15 -6.61 -0.01 5.50
N ILE A 16 -6.43 -1.05 4.68
CA ILE A 16 -5.13 -1.69 4.48
C ILE A 16 -4.40 -0.95 3.35
N ASP A 17 -3.38 -0.18 3.69
CA ASP A 17 -2.59 0.60 2.73
C ASP A 17 -1.44 -0.23 2.11
N LEU A 18 -1.46 -0.37 0.79
CA LEU A 18 -0.46 -1.12 0.03
C LEU A 18 0.23 -0.21 -0.99
N ALA A 19 1.55 -0.07 -0.83
CA ALA A 19 2.42 0.50 -1.85
C ALA A 19 2.82 -0.60 -2.84
N ILE A 20 2.52 -0.39 -4.13
CA ILE A 20 2.84 -1.28 -5.24
C ILE A 20 3.91 -0.61 -6.09
N VAL A 21 5.13 -1.14 -6.06
CA VAL A 21 6.28 -0.59 -6.78
C VAL A 21 6.55 -1.41 -8.04
N SER A 22 6.37 -0.83 -9.23
CA SER A 22 6.45 -1.54 -10.51
C SER A 22 6.68 -0.59 -11.69
N GLU A 23 7.40 -1.06 -12.73
CA GLU A 23 7.48 -0.37 -14.04
C GLU A 23 6.24 -0.61 -14.91
N ARG A 24 5.49 -1.67 -14.63
CA ARG A 24 4.28 -2.02 -15.38
C ARG A 24 3.10 -1.27 -14.80
N ASP A 25 2.16 -0.87 -15.65
CA ASP A 25 0.83 -0.47 -15.22
C ASP A 25 0.09 -1.69 -14.64
N LEU A 26 -0.11 -1.66 -13.33
CA LEU A 26 -0.79 -2.71 -12.57
C LEU A 26 -2.17 -2.26 -12.06
N LYS A 27 -2.80 -1.25 -12.67
CA LYS A 27 -4.15 -0.79 -12.29
C LYS A 27 -5.21 -1.89 -12.30
N PHE A 28 -5.02 -2.97 -13.05
CA PHE A 28 -5.91 -4.14 -12.99
C PHE A 28 -6.00 -4.75 -11.57
N LEU A 29 -5.01 -4.51 -10.70
CA LEU A 29 -5.03 -4.94 -9.30
C LEU A 29 -6.15 -4.27 -8.50
N GLU A 30 -6.62 -3.08 -8.90
CA GLU A 30 -7.76 -2.41 -8.25
C GLU A 30 -9.02 -3.28 -8.33
N LYS A 31 -9.25 -3.93 -9.47
CA LYS A 31 -10.38 -4.87 -9.63
C LYS A 31 -10.24 -6.10 -8.74
N GLN A 32 -9.02 -6.55 -8.47
CA GLN A 32 -8.76 -7.67 -7.57
C GLN A 32 -8.92 -7.25 -6.10
N ALA A 33 -8.40 -6.07 -5.74
CA ALA A 33 -8.60 -5.48 -4.42
C ALA A 33 -10.11 -5.39 -4.10
N LEU A 34 -10.92 -4.86 -5.02
CA LEU A 34 -12.37 -4.76 -4.84
C LEU A 34 -13.06 -6.12 -4.59
N LYS A 35 -12.59 -7.20 -5.22
CA LYS A 35 -13.12 -8.55 -4.96
C LYS A 35 -12.78 -9.01 -3.54
N ILE A 36 -11.55 -8.75 -3.10
CA ILE A 36 -11.05 -9.11 -1.77
C ILE A 36 -11.80 -8.30 -0.70
N GLU A 37 -11.95 -6.99 -0.88
CA GLU A 37 -12.73 -6.11 -0.02
C GLU A 37 -14.14 -6.64 0.20
N ARG A 38 -14.84 -6.98 -0.89
CA ARG A 38 -16.21 -7.54 -0.82
C ARG A 38 -16.27 -8.87 -0.08
N LYS A 39 -15.29 -9.75 -0.33
CA LYS A 39 -15.22 -11.10 0.25
C LYS A 39 -14.98 -11.06 1.76
N TYR A 40 -14.05 -10.21 2.20
CA TYR A 40 -13.61 -10.18 3.61
C TYR A 40 -14.15 -9.01 4.41
N LYS A 41 -14.97 -8.14 3.79
CA LYS A 41 -15.53 -6.93 4.41
C LYS A 41 -14.45 -6.00 4.97
N ILE A 42 -13.34 -5.89 4.23
CA ILE A 42 -12.22 -5.00 4.52
C ILE A 42 -12.15 -3.90 3.46
N LYS A 43 -11.33 -2.88 3.71
CA LYS A 43 -10.99 -1.83 2.74
C LYS A 43 -9.49 -1.90 2.42
N ILE A 44 -9.14 -1.78 1.15
CA ILE A 44 -7.77 -1.87 0.63
C ILE A 44 -7.52 -0.62 -0.21
N ARG A 45 -6.48 0.12 0.16
CA ARG A 45 -6.03 1.29 -0.60
C ARG A 45 -4.71 0.99 -1.31
N LEU A 46 -4.72 1.05 -2.63
CA LEU A 46 -3.52 0.83 -3.45
C LEU A 46 -2.87 2.17 -3.80
N HIS A 47 -1.57 2.27 -3.55
CA HIS A 47 -0.73 3.38 -3.99
C HIS A 47 0.32 2.83 -4.96
N PHE A 48 0.27 3.27 -6.22
CA PHE A 48 1.19 2.81 -7.25
C PHE A 48 2.38 3.75 -7.35
N PHE A 49 3.59 3.18 -7.38
CA PHE A 49 4.84 3.91 -7.51
C PHE A 49 5.74 3.26 -8.59
N PRO A 50 6.55 4.05 -9.31
CA PRO A 50 7.59 3.55 -10.23
C PRO A 50 8.77 2.90 -9.48
N LYS A 51 9.69 2.17 -10.12
CA LYS A 51 10.77 1.48 -9.38
C LYS A 51 11.77 2.41 -8.71
N ASP A 52 11.97 3.60 -9.26
CA ASP A 52 12.77 4.68 -8.68
C ASP A 52 12.10 5.32 -7.45
N PHE A 53 10.93 4.81 -7.01
CA PHE A 53 10.23 5.18 -5.76
C PHE A 53 11.17 5.53 -4.59
N LYS A 54 12.24 4.76 -4.38
CA LYS A 54 13.16 4.95 -3.25
C LYS A 54 14.02 6.20 -3.35
N GLU A 55 14.13 6.79 -4.54
CA GLU A 55 14.88 8.02 -4.82
C GLU A 55 14.09 9.26 -4.40
N HIS A 56 12.75 9.17 -4.35
CA HIS A 56 11.83 10.26 -4.01
C HIS A 56 11.67 10.46 -2.48
N LYS A 57 12.76 10.43 -1.71
CA LYS A 57 12.72 10.47 -0.22
C LYS A 57 12.22 11.79 0.38
N GLU A 58 12.18 12.84 -0.43
CA GLU A 58 11.62 14.14 -0.04
C GLU A 58 10.09 14.11 0.04
N ASP A 59 9.44 13.15 -0.63
CA ASP A 59 8.01 12.90 -0.47
C ASP A 59 7.75 12.32 0.93
N PRO A 60 6.93 12.99 1.78
CA PRO A 60 6.62 12.51 3.12
C PRO A 60 6.02 11.10 3.16
N LEU A 61 5.21 10.74 2.16
CA LEU A 61 4.60 9.42 2.05
C LEU A 61 5.66 8.36 1.72
N VAL A 62 6.56 8.64 0.78
CA VAL A 62 7.70 7.77 0.47
C VAL A 62 8.56 7.56 1.71
N LYS A 63 8.90 8.64 2.43
CA LYS A 63 9.68 8.60 3.67
C LYS A 63 8.98 7.76 4.74
N GLU A 64 7.66 7.87 4.87
CA GLU A 64 6.86 7.05 5.78
C GLU A 64 6.90 5.56 5.40
N ILE A 65 6.65 5.24 4.12
CA ILE A 65 6.67 3.86 3.63
C ILE A 65 8.05 3.24 3.84
N LEU A 66 9.13 3.98 3.56
CA LEU A 66 10.49 3.48 3.74
C LEU A 66 10.86 3.27 5.23
N ARG A 67 10.38 4.14 6.12
CA ARG A 67 10.70 4.08 7.55
C ARG A 67 9.86 3.07 8.31
N ASN A 68 8.56 3.02 8.04
CA ASN A 68 7.57 2.30 8.83
C ASN A 68 6.90 1.15 8.06
N GLY A 69 7.15 1.02 6.75
CA GLY A 69 6.49 0.01 5.93
C GLY A 69 7.03 -1.40 6.16
N ILE A 70 6.16 -2.38 5.99
CA ILE A 70 6.48 -3.81 6.01
C ILE A 70 6.54 -4.30 4.57
N LYS A 71 7.71 -4.81 4.14
CA LYS A 71 7.87 -5.48 2.84
C LYS A 71 7.16 -6.84 2.89
N LEU A 72 6.11 -7.01 2.09
CA LEU A 72 5.35 -8.26 2.03
C LEU A 72 5.96 -9.27 1.04
N ILE A 73 6.36 -8.79 -0.14
CA ILE A 73 6.86 -9.61 -1.25
C ILE A 73 7.93 -8.79 -1.98
N GLY A 74 8.95 -9.45 -2.51
CA GLY A 74 9.83 -8.93 -3.55
C GLY A 74 11.24 -9.44 -3.45
#